data_AF-A0A0U5G178-F1
#
_entry.id   AF-A0A0U5G178-F1
#
_cell.length_a   1.000
_cell.length_b   1.000
_cell.length_c   1.000
_cell.angle_alpha   90.00
_cell.angle_beta   90.00
_cell.angle_gamma   90.00
#
_symmetry.space_group_name_H-M   'P 1'
#
loop_
_entity.id
_entity.type
_entity.pdbx_description
1 polymer ?
#
loop_
_entity_poly.entity_id
_entity_poly.type
_entity_poly.pdbx_seq_one_letter_code
_entity_poly.pdbx_strand_id
1 'polypeptide(L)'
;MKSAFLLSLAAAALAATPAQWRSQSVYFLLTDRFARTDNSTTAECDTSVRQYCGGTWRGIINQVDGIRSFLLDQDLREQLDYIQGMGFTAIWITPVTAQLEQYSPFGQAYHGYWQQDIYALNSNYGTEADLKALADALHDRGMYLMVDVVANHMGYNGAPDSVDYSVFSPFNSQKYFHSPCFIQNYEDQAQVEACWLGDNSVPLPDLDTTQTDVQDYWYDWIESLVLNYTSKTPSSSSILQAHIEQSTASALIPQSTSRRNSGTASTTQLASTALAKSSMATQNTPARTKITSTACSTTRSTTRF
;
A
#
# COMPACT_ATOMS: atom_id res chain seq x y z
N MET A 1 29.13 -29.95 -38.15
CA MET A 1 27.70 -29.53 -38.21
C MET A 1 26.93 -30.52 -37.34
N LYS A 2 26.25 -30.20 -36.24
CA LYS A 2 25.70 -28.95 -35.69
C LYS A 2 25.73 -29.07 -34.15
N SER A 3 26.21 -28.04 -33.43
CA SER A 3 25.99 -27.92 -31.98
C SER A 3 24.54 -27.52 -31.73
N ALA A 4 23.83 -28.29 -30.90
CA ALA A 4 22.53 -27.91 -30.39
C ALA A 4 22.72 -26.98 -29.18
N PHE A 5 22.32 -25.72 -29.34
CA PHE A 5 22.20 -24.77 -28.24
C PHE A 5 20.97 -25.14 -27.42
N LEU A 6 21.16 -25.57 -26.17
CA LEU A 6 20.08 -25.69 -25.19
C LEU A 6 19.67 -24.28 -24.77
N LEU A 7 18.56 -23.80 -25.34
CA LEU A 7 17.90 -22.58 -24.87
C LEU A 7 17.29 -22.92 -23.50
N SER A 8 17.91 -22.45 -22.41
CA SER A 8 17.24 -22.46 -21.11
C SER A 8 16.05 -21.50 -21.20
N LEU A 9 14.82 -22.02 -21.17
CA LEU A 9 13.67 -21.19 -20.83
C LEU A 9 13.89 -20.70 -19.39
N ALA A 10 14.34 -19.46 -19.25
CA ALA A 10 14.23 -18.76 -17.98
C ALA A 10 12.74 -18.66 -17.66
N ALA A 11 12.29 -19.27 -16.57
CA ALA A 11 10.97 -19.01 -16.05
C ALA A 11 10.86 -17.51 -15.79
N ALA A 12 9.94 -16.83 -16.47
CA ALA A 12 9.62 -15.45 -16.16
C ALA A 12 9.09 -15.45 -14.72
N ALA A 13 9.89 -14.95 -13.78
CA ALA A 13 9.35 -14.59 -12.48
C ALA A 13 8.26 -13.54 -12.73
N LEU A 14 7.12 -13.70 -12.06
CA LEU A 14 5.97 -12.81 -12.19
C LEU A 14 6.12 -11.57 -11.30
N ALA A 15 6.89 -11.70 -10.22
CA ALA A 15 7.25 -10.67 -9.24
C ALA A 15 8.73 -10.82 -8.80
N ALA A 16 9.31 -9.77 -8.23
CA ALA A 16 10.69 -9.80 -7.76
C ALA A 16 10.80 -10.77 -6.58
N THR A 17 11.78 -11.66 -6.63
CA THR A 17 11.99 -12.65 -5.57
C THR A 17 12.42 -11.98 -4.26
N PRO A 18 12.20 -12.62 -3.10
CA PRO A 18 12.69 -12.10 -1.82
C PRO A 18 14.20 -11.80 -1.83
N ALA A 19 15.00 -12.52 -2.63
CA ALA A 19 16.43 -12.27 -2.77
C ALA A 19 16.73 -10.96 -3.50
N GLN A 20 15.96 -10.62 -4.54
CA GLN A 20 16.10 -9.35 -5.27
C GLN A 20 15.66 -8.15 -4.41
N TRP A 21 14.70 -8.35 -3.51
CA TRP A 21 14.25 -7.32 -2.58
C TRP A 21 15.27 -6.97 -1.47
N ARG A 22 16.17 -7.88 -1.10
CA ARG A 22 17.15 -7.64 0.00
C ARG A 22 18.07 -6.46 -0.23
N SER A 23 18.35 -6.10 -1.48
CA SER A 23 19.19 -4.97 -1.83
C SER A 23 18.42 -3.67 -2.05
N GLN A 24 17.09 -3.68 -1.91
CA GLN A 24 16.27 -2.51 -2.20
C GLN A 24 16.16 -1.60 -0.99
N SER A 25 16.04 -0.30 -1.25
CA SER A 25 15.66 0.72 -0.27
C SER A 25 14.32 1.30 -0.67
N VAL A 26 13.32 1.23 0.22
CA VAL A 26 11.92 1.53 -0.09
C VAL A 26 11.51 2.89 0.47
N TYR A 27 10.91 3.72 -0.38
CA TYR A 27 10.25 4.97 0.01
C TYR A 27 8.73 4.76 0.08
N PHE A 28 8.15 4.81 1.27
CA PHE A 28 6.70 4.72 1.45
C PHE A 28 6.04 6.09 1.23
N LEU A 29 4.91 6.10 0.51
CA LEU A 29 4.10 7.29 0.28
C LEU A 29 2.60 7.00 0.30
N LEU A 30 1.82 7.99 0.74
CA LEU A 30 0.37 8.03 0.55
C LEU A 30 0.08 8.67 -0.80
N THR A 31 -0.56 7.94 -1.72
CA THR A 31 -0.83 8.42 -3.09
C THR A 31 -1.54 9.77 -3.07
N ASP A 32 -2.57 9.93 -2.24
CA ASP A 32 -3.36 11.17 -2.11
C ASP A 32 -2.57 12.39 -1.56
N ARG A 33 -1.43 12.15 -0.90
CA ARG A 33 -0.72 13.18 -0.11
C ARG A 33 0.65 13.54 -0.65
N PHE A 34 1.18 12.74 -1.56
CA PHE A 34 2.55 12.92 -2.02
C PHE A 34 2.67 13.96 -3.12
N ALA A 35 1.96 13.78 -4.24
CA ALA A 35 2.09 14.64 -5.40
C ALA A 35 0.82 14.71 -6.23
N ARG A 36 0.49 15.91 -6.69
CA ARG A 36 -0.68 16.20 -7.51
C ARG A 36 -0.31 16.26 -9.00
N THR A 37 -1.25 15.93 -9.87
CA THR A 37 -1.08 16.07 -11.33
C THR A 37 -0.77 17.50 -11.75
N ASP A 38 -1.30 18.49 -11.03
CA ASP A 38 -1.10 19.92 -11.34
C ASP A 38 0.24 20.50 -10.84
N ASN A 39 1.11 19.67 -10.26
CA ASN A 39 2.38 20.08 -9.64
C ASN A 39 2.24 21.15 -8.53
N SER A 40 1.05 21.36 -7.97
CA SER A 40 0.86 22.38 -6.94
C SER A 40 1.60 22.02 -5.66
N THR A 41 2.43 22.95 -5.18
CA THR A 41 3.09 22.86 -3.87
C THR A 41 2.39 23.69 -2.79
N THR A 42 1.27 24.34 -3.14
CA THR A 42 0.51 25.24 -2.26
C THR A 42 -0.96 24.86 -2.16
N ALA A 43 -1.37 23.73 -2.77
CA ALA A 43 -2.71 23.20 -2.61
C ALA A 43 -3.00 22.93 -1.14
N GLU A 44 -4.16 23.35 -0.67
CA GLU A 44 -4.56 23.14 0.72
C GLU A 44 -4.81 21.64 0.97
N CYS A 45 -4.26 21.15 2.07
CA CYS A 45 -4.48 19.80 2.55
C CYS A 45 -4.50 19.82 4.08
N ASP A 46 -5.62 20.24 4.66
CA ASP A 46 -5.80 20.18 6.11
C ASP A 46 -6.07 18.74 6.57
N THR A 47 -5.08 18.16 7.24
CA THR A 47 -5.15 16.80 7.81
C THR A 47 -6.29 16.62 8.81
N SER A 48 -6.80 17.69 9.43
CA SER A 48 -7.92 17.63 10.37
C SER A 48 -9.25 17.30 9.68
N VAL A 49 -9.38 17.66 8.40
CA VAL A 49 -10.57 17.42 7.57
C VAL A 49 -10.61 15.99 7.04
N ARG A 50 -9.48 15.28 6.98
CA ARG A 50 -9.43 13.85 6.59
C ARG A 50 -10.14 13.54 5.26
N GLN A 51 -9.99 14.43 4.29
CA GLN A 51 -10.55 14.28 2.95
C GLN A 51 -9.44 13.99 1.93
N TYR A 52 -9.83 13.67 0.69
CA TYR A 52 -8.89 13.59 -0.42
C TYR A 52 -8.25 14.97 -0.67
N CYS A 53 -6.92 14.99 -0.76
CA CYS A 53 -6.11 16.16 -1.11
C CYS A 53 -5.65 16.13 -2.58
N GLY A 54 -6.02 15.09 -3.33
CA GLY A 54 -5.93 15.01 -4.79
C GLY A 54 -4.55 14.62 -5.34
N GLY A 55 -3.75 13.90 -4.54
CA GLY A 55 -2.57 13.24 -5.06
C GLY A 55 -2.92 12.07 -5.97
N THR A 56 -2.10 11.85 -7.01
CA THR A 56 -2.41 10.91 -8.10
C THR A 56 -1.18 10.12 -8.53
N TRP A 57 -1.39 9.00 -9.24
CA TRP A 57 -0.28 8.23 -9.83
C TRP A 57 0.49 9.04 -10.87
N ARG A 58 -0.23 9.85 -11.67
CA ARG A 58 0.41 10.78 -12.61
C ARG A 58 1.28 11.79 -11.88
N GLY A 59 0.78 12.34 -10.77
CA GLY A 59 1.51 13.26 -9.90
C GLY A 59 2.84 12.69 -9.40
N ILE A 60 2.89 11.40 -9.09
CA ILE A 60 4.13 10.72 -8.68
C ILE A 60 5.15 10.65 -9.83
N ILE A 61 4.71 10.44 -11.06
CA ILE A 61 5.60 10.38 -12.24
C ILE A 61 6.13 11.77 -12.58
N ASN A 62 5.20 12.70 -12.80
CA ASN A 62 5.32 14.01 -13.42
C ASN A 62 6.48 14.19 -14.42
N GLN A 63 6.36 13.49 -15.56
CA GLN A 63 6.79 14.00 -16.86
C GLN A 63 5.67 14.91 -17.40
N VAL A 64 5.98 16.15 -17.74
CA VAL A 64 5.06 16.98 -18.54
C VAL A 64 5.08 16.43 -19.96
N ASP A 65 3.95 15.91 -20.45
CA ASP A 65 3.83 15.33 -21.80
C ASP A 65 4.46 16.25 -22.86
N GLY A 66 5.63 15.87 -23.37
CA GLY A 66 6.26 16.42 -24.58
C GLY A 66 6.73 17.88 -24.56
N ILE A 67 6.35 18.70 -23.59
CA ILE A 67 6.86 20.07 -23.45
C ILE A 67 7.82 20.09 -22.27
N ARG A 68 9.07 19.74 -22.56
CA ARG A 68 10.19 20.25 -21.76
C ARG A 68 10.05 21.77 -21.81
N SER A 69 9.58 22.38 -20.72
CA SER A 69 9.50 23.83 -20.61
C SER A 69 10.91 24.37 -20.67
N PHE A 70 11.42 24.60 -21.89
CA PHE A 70 12.73 25.18 -22.14
C PHE A 70 12.77 26.66 -21.73
N LEU A 71 11.62 27.24 -21.37
CA LEU A 71 11.43 28.68 -21.20
C LEU A 71 10.99 29.10 -19.79
N LEU A 72 10.98 28.20 -18.80
CA LEU A 72 10.75 28.58 -17.41
C LEU A 72 11.80 27.93 -16.52
N ASP A 73 12.61 28.74 -15.85
CA ASP A 73 13.45 28.39 -14.70
C ASP A 73 12.59 28.00 -13.47
N GLN A 74 11.51 27.26 -13.70
CA GLN A 74 10.71 26.63 -12.67
C GLN A 74 11.20 25.19 -12.60
N ASP A 75 11.87 24.86 -11.51
CA ASP A 75 12.33 23.51 -11.15
C ASP A 75 11.15 22.51 -11.19
N LEU A 76 10.81 22.03 -12.38
CA LEU A 76 9.97 20.85 -12.58
C LEU A 76 10.82 19.63 -12.18
N ARG A 77 11.05 19.48 -10.87
CA ARG A 77 11.65 18.25 -10.33
C ARG A 77 10.60 17.16 -10.45
N GLU A 78 10.88 16.18 -11.30
CA GLU A 78 10.08 14.96 -11.37
C GLU A 78 10.12 14.32 -9.98
N GLN A 79 8.97 13.91 -9.43
CA GLN A 79 8.94 13.44 -8.04
C GLN A 79 9.73 12.13 -7.88
N LEU A 80 9.83 11.34 -8.94
CA LEU A 80 10.73 10.18 -9.01
C LEU A 80 12.21 10.59 -8.95
N ASP A 81 12.62 11.75 -9.49
CA ASP A 81 13.99 12.27 -9.32
C ASP A 81 14.25 12.65 -7.87
N TYR A 82 13.27 13.23 -7.18
CA TYR A 82 13.37 13.53 -5.75
C TYR A 82 13.60 12.26 -4.93
N ILE A 83 12.80 11.22 -5.16
CA ILE A 83 12.93 9.93 -4.47
C ILE A 83 14.27 9.26 -4.81
N GLN A 84 14.61 9.16 -6.10
CA GLN A 84 15.83 8.49 -6.55
C GLN A 84 17.10 9.24 -6.13
N GLY A 85 17.05 10.58 -6.07
CA GLY A 85 18.14 11.43 -5.60
C GLY A 85 18.51 11.20 -4.12
N MET A 86 17.58 10.68 -3.33
CA MET A 86 17.85 10.22 -1.95
C MET A 86 18.47 8.81 -1.88
N GLY A 87 18.58 8.10 -3.01
CA GLY A 87 19.13 6.75 -3.10
C GLY A 87 18.12 5.64 -2.88
N PHE A 88 16.82 5.92 -2.87
CA PHE A 88 15.79 4.88 -2.87
C PHE A 88 15.73 4.17 -4.21
N THR A 89 15.50 2.86 -4.15
CA THR A 89 15.44 1.99 -5.33
C THR A 89 14.04 1.38 -5.50
N ALA A 90 13.10 1.71 -4.62
CA ALA A 90 11.72 1.25 -4.67
C ALA A 90 10.79 2.29 -4.06
N ILE A 91 9.53 2.30 -4.50
CA ILE A 91 8.44 3.00 -3.80
C ILE A 91 7.41 1.99 -3.30
N TRP A 92 6.79 2.30 -2.15
CA TRP A 92 5.61 1.60 -1.64
C TRP A 92 4.44 2.58 -1.61
N ILE A 93 3.41 2.28 -2.40
CA ILE A 93 2.20 3.10 -2.48
C ILE A 93 1.05 2.43 -1.72
N THR A 94 0.16 3.26 -1.17
CA THR A 94 -1.10 2.82 -0.52
C THR A 94 -2.00 2.00 -1.46
N PRO A 95 -3.02 1.28 -0.93
CA PRO A 95 -3.83 0.40 -1.74
C PRO A 95 -4.55 1.10 -2.89
N VAL A 96 -4.76 0.37 -3.97
CA VAL A 96 -5.22 0.91 -5.26
C VAL A 96 -6.69 0.63 -5.58
N THR A 97 -7.34 -0.22 -4.79
CA THR A 97 -8.71 -0.70 -5.02
C THR A 97 -9.74 0.40 -4.77
N ALA A 98 -10.91 0.29 -5.41
CA ALA A 98 -12.00 1.24 -5.21
C ALA A 98 -12.54 1.18 -3.78
N GLN A 99 -12.82 2.36 -3.23
CA GLN A 99 -13.12 2.56 -1.82
C GLN A 99 -14.58 2.95 -1.62
N LEU A 100 -15.05 2.91 -0.38
CA LEU A 100 -16.29 3.62 -0.02
C LEU A 100 -16.17 5.12 -0.38
N GLU A 101 -17.20 5.67 -1.01
CA GLU A 101 -17.19 7.05 -1.53
C GLU A 101 -17.62 8.09 -0.49
N GLN A 102 -18.33 7.65 0.55
CA GLN A 102 -18.96 8.55 1.52
C GLN A 102 -17.92 9.22 2.43
N TYR A 103 -18.25 10.44 2.88
CA TYR A 103 -17.57 11.06 4.00
C TYR A 103 -18.12 10.47 5.30
N SER A 104 -17.33 9.63 5.96
CA SER A 104 -17.67 9.02 7.25
C SER A 104 -17.38 9.98 8.43
N PRO A 105 -17.78 9.65 9.67
CA PRO A 105 -17.32 10.38 10.85
C PRO A 105 -15.79 10.44 11.01
N PHE A 106 -15.05 9.57 10.31
CA PHE A 106 -13.59 9.55 10.28
C PHE A 106 -12.98 10.15 9.02
N GLY A 107 -13.79 10.74 8.14
CA GLY A 107 -13.37 11.32 6.87
C GLY A 107 -13.61 10.40 5.69
N GLN A 108 -12.91 10.65 4.59
CA GLN A 108 -12.96 9.86 3.36
C GLN A 108 -11.86 8.80 3.34
N ALA A 109 -12.03 7.78 2.51
CA ALA A 109 -11.10 6.67 2.32
C ALA A 109 -9.81 7.02 1.55
N TYR A 110 -9.26 8.23 1.74
CA TYR A 110 -8.08 8.72 1.00
C TYR A 110 -6.83 7.86 1.17
N HIS A 111 -6.80 7.04 2.22
CA HIS A 111 -5.71 6.16 2.59
C HIS A 111 -5.75 4.79 1.88
N GLY A 112 -6.89 4.39 1.29
CA GLY A 112 -7.01 3.14 0.51
C GLY A 112 -7.40 1.88 1.30
N TYR A 113 -7.63 1.97 2.61
CA TYR A 113 -7.85 0.79 3.48
C TYR A 113 -9.34 0.45 3.73
N TRP A 114 -10.27 1.08 3.02
CA TRP A 114 -11.73 0.87 3.14
C TRP A 114 -12.35 0.45 1.80
N GLN A 115 -11.76 -0.57 1.18
CA GLN A 115 -12.15 -1.03 -0.15
C GLN A 115 -13.58 -1.60 -0.20
N GLN A 116 -14.25 -1.42 -1.33
CA GLN A 116 -15.56 -2.01 -1.62
C GLN A 116 -15.56 -2.83 -2.91
N ASP A 117 -14.79 -2.44 -3.93
CA ASP A 117 -14.64 -3.22 -5.17
C ASP A 117 -13.16 -3.43 -5.46
N ILE A 118 -12.72 -4.69 -5.37
CA ILE A 118 -11.32 -5.05 -5.58
C ILE A 118 -10.96 -5.06 -7.08
N TYR A 119 -11.94 -5.21 -7.97
CA TYR A 119 -11.71 -5.22 -9.42
C TYR A 119 -11.71 -3.83 -10.04
N ALA A 120 -12.17 -2.83 -9.31
CA ALA A 120 -12.08 -1.43 -9.70
C ALA A 120 -10.91 -0.74 -9.00
N LEU A 121 -10.33 0.25 -9.67
CA LEU A 121 -9.32 1.14 -9.10
C LEU A 121 -9.97 2.34 -8.41
N ASN A 122 -9.29 2.91 -7.42
CA ASN A 122 -9.69 4.18 -6.83
C ASN A 122 -9.54 5.31 -7.84
N SER A 123 -10.67 5.80 -8.35
CA SER A 123 -10.74 6.83 -9.39
C SER A 123 -10.14 8.18 -8.96
N ASN A 124 -9.99 8.43 -7.65
CA ASN A 124 -9.34 9.64 -7.15
C ASN A 124 -7.83 9.67 -7.49
N TYR A 125 -7.19 8.51 -7.66
CA TYR A 125 -5.75 8.43 -7.94
C TYR A 125 -5.43 8.47 -9.44
N GLY A 126 -6.42 8.23 -10.30
CA GLY A 126 -6.28 8.23 -11.75
C GLY A 126 -6.89 7.00 -12.41
N THR A 127 -6.41 6.69 -13.62
CA THR A 127 -6.88 5.56 -14.42
C THR A 127 -5.94 4.36 -14.34
N GLU A 128 -6.39 3.20 -14.84
CA GLU A 128 -5.53 2.02 -15.04
C GLU A 128 -4.27 2.36 -15.86
N ALA A 129 -4.41 3.20 -16.88
CA ALA A 129 -3.30 3.65 -17.71
C ALA A 129 -2.27 4.47 -16.90
N ASP A 130 -2.72 5.24 -15.90
CA ASP A 130 -1.81 6.01 -15.05
C ASP A 130 -1.05 5.13 -14.07
N LEU A 131 -1.70 4.11 -13.47
CA LEU A 131 -1.01 3.15 -12.62
C LEU A 131 0.02 2.34 -13.43
N LYS A 132 -0.34 1.94 -14.65
CA LYS A 132 0.59 1.28 -15.58
C LYS A 132 1.76 2.19 -15.94
N ALA A 133 1.50 3.46 -16.25
CA ALA A 133 2.54 4.43 -16.55
C ALA A 133 3.48 4.66 -15.35
N LEU A 134 2.97 4.61 -14.11
CA LEU A 134 3.81 4.70 -12.91
C LEU A 134 4.76 3.51 -12.80
N ALA A 135 4.24 2.30 -13.00
CA ALA A 135 5.06 1.09 -13.00
C ALA A 135 6.15 1.17 -14.09
N ASP A 136 5.77 1.53 -15.32
CA ASP A 136 6.71 1.67 -16.44
C ASP A 136 7.78 2.74 -16.16
N ALA A 137 7.40 3.91 -15.62
CA ALA A 137 8.33 4.98 -15.27
C ALA A 137 9.33 4.60 -14.16
N LEU A 138 8.93 3.76 -13.21
CA LEU A 138 9.84 3.19 -12.20
C LEU A 138 10.78 2.18 -12.84
N HIS A 139 10.26 1.29 -13.68
CA HIS A 139 11.06 0.26 -14.35
C HIS A 139 12.12 0.86 -15.29
N ASP A 140 11.79 1.92 -16.01
CA ASP A 140 12.73 2.66 -16.87
C ASP A 140 13.91 3.27 -16.07
N ARG A 141 13.71 3.49 -14.76
CA ARG A 141 14.73 3.98 -13.82
C ARG A 141 15.45 2.85 -13.07
N GLY A 142 15.10 1.60 -13.32
CA GLY A 142 15.56 0.45 -12.53
C GLY A 142 15.04 0.44 -11.09
N MET A 143 13.93 1.14 -10.81
CA MET A 143 13.28 1.20 -9.50
C MET A 143 12.12 0.22 -9.40
N TYR A 144 11.76 -0.14 -8.15
CA TYR A 144 10.71 -1.11 -7.83
C TYR A 144 9.40 -0.48 -7.40
N LEU A 145 8.29 -1.13 -7.75
CA LEU A 145 6.95 -0.76 -7.30
C LEU A 145 6.46 -1.80 -6.30
N MET A 146 6.17 -1.36 -5.08
CA MET A 146 5.45 -2.13 -4.08
C MET A 146 4.05 -1.53 -3.91
N VAL A 147 3.03 -2.37 -4.03
CA VAL A 147 1.62 -1.97 -3.87
C VAL A 147 1.10 -2.57 -2.58
N ASP A 148 0.51 -1.74 -1.74
CA ASP A 148 -0.18 -2.19 -0.53
C ASP A 148 -1.51 -2.89 -0.87
N VAL A 149 -1.87 -3.91 -0.09
CA VAL A 149 -3.02 -4.77 -0.31
C VAL A 149 -3.64 -5.14 1.02
N VAL A 150 -4.96 -4.97 1.12
CA VAL A 150 -5.77 -5.43 2.24
C VAL A 150 -6.54 -6.68 1.81
N ALA A 151 -6.21 -7.84 2.38
CA ALA A 151 -6.95 -9.08 2.16
C ALA A 151 -7.97 -9.37 3.28
N ASN A 152 -7.84 -8.68 4.41
CA ASN A 152 -8.57 -9.01 5.63
C ASN A 152 -10.03 -8.58 5.61
N HIS A 153 -10.31 -7.33 5.21
CA HIS A 153 -11.61 -6.72 5.40
C HIS A 153 -12.02 -5.86 4.21
N MET A 154 -13.31 -5.54 4.19
CA MET A 154 -13.89 -4.47 3.36
C MET A 154 -14.22 -3.26 4.24
N GLY A 155 -14.52 -2.10 3.65
CA GLY A 155 -14.91 -0.89 4.39
C GLY A 155 -16.39 -0.56 4.24
N TYR A 156 -17.06 -0.19 5.33
CA TYR A 156 -18.46 0.24 5.29
C TYR A 156 -18.70 1.47 6.17
N ASN A 157 -19.53 2.41 5.70
CA ASN A 157 -19.94 3.59 6.47
C ASN A 157 -21.35 3.37 7.04
N GLY A 158 -21.44 2.99 8.31
CA GLY A 158 -22.69 2.65 8.97
C GLY A 158 -22.48 1.70 10.14
N ALA A 159 -23.55 1.37 10.87
CA ALA A 159 -23.46 0.41 11.97
C ALA A 159 -23.26 -1.04 11.45
N PRO A 160 -22.66 -1.96 12.24
CA PRO A 160 -22.38 -3.34 11.80
C PRO A 160 -23.61 -4.13 11.35
N ASP A 161 -24.75 -3.89 11.98
CA ASP A 161 -26.04 -4.51 11.66
C ASP A 161 -26.70 -3.92 10.40
N SER A 162 -26.20 -2.78 9.91
CA SER A 162 -26.68 -2.08 8.71
C SER A 162 -25.82 -2.33 7.47
N VAL A 163 -24.82 -3.22 7.55
CA VAL A 163 -23.93 -3.54 6.43
C VAL A 163 -24.73 -4.14 5.27
N ASP A 164 -24.81 -3.40 4.18
CA ASP A 164 -25.29 -3.91 2.90
C ASP A 164 -24.14 -4.59 2.16
N TYR A 165 -24.06 -5.91 2.29
CA TYR A 165 -23.00 -6.70 1.65
C TYR A 165 -23.03 -6.62 0.11
N SER A 166 -24.14 -6.21 -0.51
CA SER A 166 -24.25 -6.17 -1.97
C SER A 166 -23.35 -5.12 -2.63
N VAL A 167 -22.85 -4.16 -1.84
CA VAL A 167 -21.89 -3.13 -2.31
C VAL A 167 -20.48 -3.68 -2.50
N PHE A 168 -20.18 -4.87 -1.95
CA PHE A 168 -18.86 -5.46 -2.04
C PHE A 168 -18.71 -6.33 -3.29
N SER A 169 -17.63 -6.12 -4.04
CA SER A 169 -17.31 -6.89 -5.25
C SER A 169 -15.93 -7.54 -5.10
N PRO A 170 -15.82 -8.88 -5.27
CA PRO A 170 -16.87 -9.87 -5.57
C PRO A 170 -17.68 -10.34 -4.35
N PHE A 171 -17.31 -9.91 -3.14
CA PHE A 171 -17.84 -10.47 -1.88
C PHE A 171 -19.25 -9.96 -1.55
N ASN A 172 -20.19 -10.08 -2.47
CA ASN A 172 -21.50 -9.42 -2.43
C ASN A 172 -22.54 -10.08 -1.51
N SER A 173 -22.10 -10.87 -0.52
CA SER A 173 -22.97 -11.65 0.36
C SER A 173 -22.30 -11.88 1.72
N GLN A 174 -23.10 -11.84 2.79
CA GLN A 174 -22.64 -12.08 4.15
C GLN A 174 -21.91 -13.40 4.34
N LYS A 175 -22.17 -14.42 3.51
CA LYS A 175 -21.51 -15.73 3.60
C LYS A 175 -19.98 -15.66 3.50
N TYR A 176 -19.43 -14.63 2.85
CA TYR A 176 -17.98 -14.47 2.69
C TYR A 176 -17.31 -13.84 3.91
N PHE A 177 -18.08 -13.45 4.94
CA PHE A 177 -17.60 -12.71 6.08
C PHE A 177 -17.83 -13.48 7.38
N HIS A 178 -16.95 -13.27 8.34
CA HIS A 178 -17.19 -13.68 9.72
C HIS A 178 -18.41 -12.96 10.29
N SER A 179 -19.06 -13.60 11.28
CA SER A 179 -20.17 -12.97 11.99
C SER A 179 -19.72 -11.69 12.71
N PRO A 180 -20.53 -10.62 12.76
CA PRO A 180 -20.12 -9.37 13.37
C PRO A 180 -19.76 -9.52 14.86
N CYS A 181 -18.50 -9.24 15.19
CA CYS A 181 -17.98 -9.03 16.53
C CYS A 181 -16.80 -8.08 16.43
N PHE A 182 -16.49 -7.29 17.46
CA PHE A 182 -15.26 -6.49 17.50
C PHE A 182 -14.23 -7.15 18.39
N ILE A 183 -12.95 -7.08 18.01
CA ILE A 183 -11.84 -7.58 18.83
C ILE A 183 -11.87 -6.88 20.20
N GLN A 184 -12.11 -7.63 21.27
CA GLN A 184 -12.09 -7.13 22.65
C GLN A 184 -10.80 -7.51 23.39
N ASN A 185 -10.19 -8.64 23.02
CA ASN A 185 -8.97 -9.15 23.63
C ASN A 185 -7.91 -9.46 22.57
N TYR A 186 -6.88 -8.63 22.48
CA TYR A 186 -5.77 -8.81 21.54
C TYR A 186 -4.81 -9.95 21.91
N GLU A 187 -4.93 -10.52 23.12
CA GLU A 187 -4.20 -11.74 23.51
C GLU A 187 -4.94 -13.02 23.08
N ASP A 188 -6.18 -12.90 22.62
CA ASP A 188 -6.98 -14.00 22.08
C ASP A 188 -6.84 -14.02 20.55
N GLN A 189 -5.93 -14.85 20.06
CA GLN A 189 -5.62 -14.97 18.63
C GLN A 189 -6.87 -15.34 17.80
N ALA A 190 -7.80 -16.13 18.34
CA ALA A 190 -9.00 -16.50 17.60
C ALA A 190 -9.94 -15.30 17.39
N GLN A 191 -10.04 -14.41 18.40
CA GLN A 191 -10.77 -13.15 18.24
C GLN A 191 -10.07 -12.23 17.25
N VAL A 192 -8.75 -12.13 17.35
CA VAL A 192 -7.94 -11.30 16.44
C VAL A 192 -8.14 -11.74 14.99
N GLU A 193 -8.22 -13.04 14.71
CA GLU A 193 -8.38 -13.58 13.35
C GLU A 193 -9.83 -13.57 12.82
N ALA A 194 -10.85 -13.56 13.69
CA ALA A 194 -12.25 -13.77 13.28
C ALA A 194 -13.22 -12.64 13.64
N CYS A 195 -12.79 -11.63 14.41
CA CYS A 195 -13.62 -10.46 14.71
C CYS A 195 -13.19 -9.25 13.88
N TRP A 196 -14.17 -8.41 13.60
CA TRP A 196 -14.06 -7.21 12.80
C TRP A 196 -13.15 -6.18 13.49
N LEU A 197 -12.40 -5.47 12.64
CA LEU A 197 -11.74 -4.22 12.99
C LEU A 197 -12.73 -3.04 12.86
N GLY A 198 -12.27 -1.85 13.23
CA GLY A 198 -13.07 -0.63 13.18
C GLY A 198 -13.98 -0.47 14.39
N ASP A 199 -15.09 0.25 14.21
CA ASP A 199 -16.08 0.50 15.25
C ASP A 199 -17.50 0.61 14.69
N ASN A 200 -18.46 1.05 15.52
CA ASN A 200 -19.86 1.16 15.12
C ASN A 200 -20.17 2.30 14.12
N SER A 201 -19.19 3.12 13.76
CA SER A 201 -19.34 4.19 12.76
C SER A 201 -18.79 3.75 11.41
N VAL A 202 -17.60 3.14 11.42
CA VAL A 202 -16.94 2.58 10.24
C VAL A 202 -16.43 1.18 10.60
N PRO A 203 -17.31 0.16 10.53
CA PRO A 203 -16.89 -1.22 10.71
C PRO A 203 -16.08 -1.67 9.50
N LEU A 204 -15.24 -2.65 9.75
CA LEU A 204 -14.46 -3.32 8.72
C LEU A 204 -14.93 -4.77 8.62
N PRO A 205 -16.00 -5.06 7.84
CA PRO A 205 -16.49 -6.42 7.64
C PRO A 205 -15.36 -7.36 7.29
N ASP A 206 -15.14 -8.34 8.17
CA ASP A 206 -13.99 -9.24 8.14
C ASP A 206 -14.28 -10.44 7.25
N LEU A 207 -13.46 -10.65 6.22
CA LEU A 207 -13.62 -11.77 5.30
C LEU A 207 -13.24 -13.07 6.01
N ASP A 208 -14.06 -14.09 5.84
CA ASP A 208 -13.76 -15.44 6.32
C ASP A 208 -12.71 -16.09 5.40
N THR A 209 -11.44 -15.75 5.66
CA THR A 209 -10.28 -16.24 4.92
C THR A 209 -10.00 -17.73 5.13
N THR A 210 -10.81 -18.43 5.93
CA THR A 210 -10.76 -19.90 6.02
C THR A 210 -11.53 -20.59 4.91
N GLN A 211 -12.44 -19.88 4.24
CA GLN A 211 -13.22 -20.40 3.11
C GLN A 211 -12.40 -20.45 1.82
N THR A 212 -12.49 -21.57 1.11
CA THR A 212 -11.79 -21.77 -0.16
C THR A 212 -12.22 -20.75 -1.21
N ASP A 213 -13.52 -20.43 -1.30
CA ASP A 213 -14.02 -19.44 -2.27
C ASP A 213 -13.37 -18.06 -2.05
N VAL A 214 -13.16 -17.66 -0.79
CA VAL A 214 -12.51 -16.38 -0.44
C VAL A 214 -11.03 -16.42 -0.80
N GLN A 215 -10.36 -17.53 -0.51
CA GLN A 215 -8.95 -17.74 -0.87
C GLN A 215 -8.75 -17.72 -2.39
N ASP A 216 -9.59 -18.41 -3.14
CA ASP A 216 -9.53 -18.49 -4.61
C ASP A 216 -9.71 -17.10 -5.23
N TYR A 217 -10.70 -16.32 -4.77
CA TYR A 217 -10.85 -14.93 -5.22
C TYR A 217 -9.59 -14.09 -4.96
N TRP A 218 -8.97 -14.22 -3.78
CA TRP A 218 -7.77 -13.46 -3.46
C TRP A 218 -6.54 -13.90 -4.25
N TYR A 219 -6.37 -15.20 -4.48
CA TYR A 219 -5.25 -15.74 -5.26
C TYR A 219 -5.37 -15.34 -6.73
N ASP A 220 -6.55 -15.46 -7.32
CA ASP A 220 -6.79 -15.04 -8.71
C ASP A 220 -6.62 -13.52 -8.87
N TRP A 221 -7.14 -12.75 -7.90
CA TRP A 221 -7.05 -11.30 -7.93
C TRP A 221 -5.62 -10.80 -7.81
N ILE A 222 -4.83 -11.36 -6.88
CA ILE A 222 -3.45 -10.89 -6.67
C ILE A 222 -2.54 -11.27 -7.85
N GLU A 223 -2.74 -12.44 -8.45
CA GLU A 223 -2.03 -12.83 -9.68
C GLU A 223 -2.37 -11.86 -10.81
N SER A 224 -3.65 -11.54 -11.00
CA SER A 224 -4.11 -10.58 -12.01
C SER A 224 -3.56 -9.18 -11.79
N LEU A 225 -3.56 -8.69 -10.55
CA LEU A 225 -2.99 -7.38 -10.19
C LEU A 225 -1.51 -7.30 -10.56
N VAL A 226 -0.72 -8.31 -10.14
CA VAL A 226 0.72 -8.35 -10.43
C VAL A 226 0.97 -8.43 -11.94
N LEU A 227 0.20 -9.24 -12.67
CA LEU A 227 0.32 -9.39 -14.12
C LEU A 227 -0.01 -8.12 -14.91
N ASN A 228 -1.06 -7.40 -14.52
CA ASN A 228 -1.55 -6.23 -15.27
C ASN A 228 -0.57 -5.05 -15.21
N TYR A 229 0.11 -4.89 -14.07
CA TYR A 229 0.99 -3.75 -13.79
C TYR A 229 2.49 -4.09 -13.78
N THR A 230 2.88 -5.31 -14.17
CA THR A 230 4.28 -5.64 -14.48
C THR A 230 4.61 -5.33 -15.96
N SER A 231 5.77 -4.74 -16.23
CA SER A 231 6.22 -4.43 -17.61
C SER A 231 6.44 -5.71 -18.44
N LYS A 232 6.20 -5.61 -19.75
CA LYS A 232 6.40 -6.70 -20.73
C LYS A 232 7.83 -6.81 -21.27
N THR A 233 8.78 -5.99 -20.83
CA THR A 233 10.15 -6.05 -21.38
C THR A 233 10.94 -7.25 -20.82
N PRO A 234 11.54 -8.12 -21.68
CA PRO A 234 12.22 -9.35 -21.24
C PRO A 234 13.47 -9.15 -20.37
N SER A 235 14.03 -7.93 -20.31
CA SER A 235 15.26 -7.61 -19.57
C SER A 235 15.02 -7.05 -18.15
N SER A 236 13.79 -6.70 -17.82
CA SER A 236 13.38 -6.19 -16.51
C SER A 236 12.68 -7.31 -15.76
N SER A 237 13.43 -8.07 -14.97
CA SER A 237 12.89 -9.14 -14.13
C SER A 237 11.84 -8.55 -13.19
N SER A 238 10.56 -8.79 -13.49
CA SER A 238 9.36 -8.58 -12.67
C SER A 238 9.56 -7.82 -11.37
N ILE A 239 9.08 -6.59 -11.33
CA ILE A 239 9.52 -5.60 -10.34
C ILE A 239 8.36 -5.16 -9.40
N LEU A 240 7.15 -5.64 -9.67
CA LEU A 240 5.97 -5.40 -8.84
C LEU A 240 5.87 -6.42 -7.71
N GLN A 241 5.67 -5.96 -6.48
CA GLN A 241 5.34 -6.80 -5.32
C GLN A 241 4.10 -6.27 -4.63
N ALA A 242 3.16 -7.17 -4.32
CA ALA A 242 2.09 -6.86 -3.39
C ALA A 242 2.57 -7.07 -1.95
N HIS A 243 2.41 -6.05 -1.11
CA HIS A 243 2.54 -6.16 0.34
C HIS A 243 1.15 -6.40 0.92
N ILE A 244 0.94 -7.57 1.52
CA ILE A 244 -0.33 -7.86 2.19
C ILE A 244 -0.23 -7.33 3.61
N GLU A 245 -1.01 -6.29 3.91
CA GLU A 245 -1.19 -5.85 5.29
C GLU A 245 -2.04 -6.90 6.03
N GLN A 246 -1.34 -7.86 6.63
CA GLN A 246 -1.93 -8.79 7.58
C GLN A 246 -2.00 -8.09 8.92
N SER A 247 -3.07 -7.33 9.19
CA SER A 247 -3.39 -7.03 10.59
C SER A 247 -3.63 -8.33 11.36
N THR A 248 -4.16 -9.37 10.68
CA THR A 248 -4.82 -10.50 11.35
C THR A 248 -4.93 -11.80 10.51
N ALA A 249 -4.46 -11.89 9.26
CA ALA A 249 -4.67 -13.09 8.42
C ALA A 249 -3.52 -14.13 8.51
N SER A 250 -3.60 -15.09 9.42
CA SER A 250 -2.66 -16.24 9.50
C SER A 250 -2.82 -17.28 8.36
N ALA A 251 -3.83 -17.18 7.50
CA ALA A 251 -4.23 -18.31 6.64
C ALA A 251 -3.70 -18.31 5.19
N LEU A 252 -3.04 -17.26 4.70
CA LEU A 252 -2.70 -17.16 3.26
C LEU A 252 -1.39 -17.85 2.84
N ILE A 253 -0.70 -18.57 3.73
CA ILE A 253 0.51 -19.33 3.37
C ILE A 253 0.18 -20.83 3.36
N PRO A 254 0.24 -21.53 2.20
CA PRO A 254 0.05 -22.96 2.17
C PRO A 254 1.15 -23.64 3.00
N GLN A 255 0.78 -24.24 4.14
CA GLN A 255 1.64 -25.17 4.84
C GLN A 255 1.80 -26.40 3.97
N SER A 256 2.89 -26.49 3.21
CA SER A 256 3.24 -27.71 2.52
C SER A 256 3.40 -28.83 3.55
N THR A 257 2.50 -29.80 3.53
CA THR A 257 2.59 -31.03 4.32
C THR A 257 3.70 -31.92 3.78
N SER A 258 4.95 -31.60 4.13
CA SER A 258 6.08 -32.48 3.84
C SER A 258 6.15 -33.59 4.87
N ARG A 259 5.72 -34.80 4.47
CA ARG A 259 6.09 -36.06 5.12
C ARG A 259 7.61 -36.13 5.20
N ARG A 260 8.13 -36.29 6.42
CA ARG A 260 9.55 -36.54 6.72
C ARG A 260 10.08 -37.69 5.86
N ASN A 261 11.06 -37.41 5.02
CA ASN A 261 12.16 -38.33 4.81
C ASN A 261 13.48 -37.53 4.79
N SER A 262 14.44 -38.07 5.52
CA SER A 262 15.74 -37.53 5.90
C SER A 262 16.60 -37.03 4.72
N GLY A 263 17.16 -35.82 4.86
CA GLY A 263 18.32 -35.38 4.07
C GLY A 263 18.40 -33.86 3.90
N THR A 264 19.43 -33.25 4.50
CA THR A 264 19.93 -31.87 4.30
C THR A 264 18.97 -30.71 4.62
N ALA A 265 19.24 -30.03 5.74
CA ALA A 265 18.51 -28.85 6.20
C ALA A 265 18.76 -27.63 5.28
N SER A 266 17.70 -27.16 4.62
CA SER A 266 17.60 -25.81 4.04
C SER A 266 16.63 -25.01 4.91
N THR A 267 17.16 -24.10 5.72
CA THR A 267 16.39 -23.30 6.67
C THR A 267 15.81 -22.09 5.95
N THR A 268 14.67 -22.26 5.29
CA THR A 268 13.82 -21.15 4.83
C THR A 268 12.96 -20.71 6.00
N GLN A 269 13.43 -19.72 6.75
CA GLN A 269 12.65 -19.02 7.77
C GLN A 269 12.93 -17.52 7.61
N LEU A 270 12.04 -16.83 6.90
CA LEU A 270 12.02 -15.37 6.76
C LEU A 270 10.74 -14.92 7.46
N ALA A 271 10.85 -14.37 8.67
CA ALA A 271 10.99 -12.94 8.91
C ALA A 271 9.68 -12.19 8.60
N SER A 272 8.66 -12.44 9.42
CA SER A 272 7.61 -11.48 9.69
C SER A 272 7.77 -11.07 11.16
N THR A 273 8.41 -9.92 11.39
CA THR A 273 8.49 -9.34 12.73
C THR A 273 8.59 -7.83 12.63
N ALA A 274 7.69 -7.17 13.36
CA ALA A 274 7.72 -5.79 13.82
C ALA A 274 7.31 -4.69 12.82
N LEU A 275 6.02 -4.35 12.81
CA LEU A 275 5.55 -2.98 13.03
C LEU A 275 4.03 -2.83 13.34
N ALA A 276 3.39 -3.85 13.92
CA ALA A 276 2.08 -3.66 14.57
C ALA A 276 2.28 -3.16 16.02
N LYS A 277 2.65 -1.88 16.22
CA LYS A 277 2.60 -1.26 17.56
C LYS A 277 2.50 0.27 17.64
N SER A 278 2.29 0.98 16.52
CA SER A 278 2.24 2.46 16.56
C SER A 278 0.95 3.11 16.06
N SER A 279 -0.09 2.36 15.72
CA SER A 279 -1.40 2.95 15.41
C SER A 279 -2.40 2.47 16.46
N MET A 280 -2.96 3.41 17.22
CA MET A 280 -3.89 3.24 18.37
C MET A 280 -3.25 3.28 19.77
N ALA A 281 -2.79 4.47 20.14
CA ALA A 281 -2.84 4.93 21.53
C ALA A 281 -3.52 6.31 21.56
N THR A 282 -4.85 6.32 21.59
CA THR A 282 -5.64 7.52 21.93
C THR A 282 -5.70 7.68 23.45
N GLN A 283 -5.00 8.70 23.93
CA GLN A 283 -5.39 9.68 24.97
C GLN A 283 -6.20 9.21 26.20
N ASN A 284 -5.55 9.25 27.37
CA ASN A 284 -6.07 9.71 28.67
C ASN A 284 -4.85 9.87 29.60
N THR A 285 -4.45 11.04 30.12
CA THR A 285 -5.04 11.83 31.23
C THR A 285 -4.16 13.12 31.47
N PRO A 286 -4.42 14.05 32.42
CA PRO A 286 -4.41 15.49 32.17
C PRO A 286 -3.18 16.29 32.67
N ALA A 287 -3.08 17.50 32.13
CA ALA A 287 -2.36 18.72 32.54
C ALA A 287 -1.32 18.73 33.69
N ARG A 288 -0.21 19.42 33.38
CA ARG A 288 0.48 20.49 34.15
C ARG A 288 1.87 20.16 34.70
N THR A 289 2.92 20.67 34.05
CA THR A 289 4.07 21.26 34.76
C THR A 289 4.78 22.29 33.86
N LYS A 290 4.91 23.53 34.36
CA LYS A 290 5.75 24.60 33.80
C LYS A 290 7.23 24.21 33.93
N ILE A 291 8.02 24.34 32.87
CA ILE A 291 9.47 24.56 32.99
C ILE A 291 9.87 25.65 31.99
N THR A 292 10.42 26.73 32.55
CA THR A 292 11.02 27.91 31.93
C THR A 292 12.26 27.57 31.10
N SER A 293 12.40 28.11 29.88
CA SER A 293 13.62 28.02 29.08
C SER A 293 14.53 29.22 29.36
N THR A 294 15.80 28.92 29.68
CA THR A 294 16.90 29.88 29.75
C THR A 294 17.46 30.07 28.34
N ALA A 295 17.44 31.30 27.83
CA ALA A 295 18.02 31.68 26.55
C ALA A 295 19.56 31.80 26.66
N CYS A 296 20.29 31.21 25.71
CA CYS A 296 21.69 31.51 25.47
C CYS A 296 21.79 32.36 24.19
N SER A 297 22.17 33.62 24.35
CA SER A 297 22.33 34.58 23.25
C SER A 297 23.74 34.52 22.68
N THR A 298 23.87 34.38 21.36
CA THR A 298 25.08 34.75 20.63
C THR A 298 24.84 36.05 19.86
N THR A 299 25.54 37.09 20.30
CA THR A 299 25.59 38.45 19.77
C THR A 299 26.34 38.48 18.43
N ARG A 300 25.76 39.13 17.40
CA ARG A 300 26.47 39.55 16.20
C ARG A 300 26.61 41.07 16.21
N SER A 301 27.84 41.54 16.32
CA SER A 301 28.20 42.97 16.35
C SER A 301 28.27 43.51 14.91
N THR A 302 27.55 44.60 14.67
CA THR A 302 27.69 45.51 13.53
C THR A 302 28.79 46.53 13.81
N THR A 303 29.72 46.71 12.87
CA THR A 303 30.52 47.95 12.79
C THR A 303 30.60 48.43 11.34
N ARG A 304 30.33 49.73 11.19
CA ARG A 304 30.44 50.54 9.97
C ARG A 304 31.88 50.62 9.46
N PHE A 305 32.07 50.64 8.15
CA PHE A 305 32.49 51.81 7.35
C PHE A 305 32.04 51.60 5.90
#